data_AF-A0A3A4P629-F1
#
_entry.id   AF-A0A3A4P629-F1
#
_cell.length_a   1.000
_cell.length_b   1.000
_cell.length_c   1.000
_cell.angle_alpha   90.00
_cell.angle_beta   90.00
_cell.angle_gamma   90.00
#
_symmetry.space_group_name_H-M   'P 1'
#
loop_
_entity.id
_entity.type
_entity.pdbx_description
1 polymer ?
#
loop_
_entity_poly.entity_id
_entity_poly.type
_entity_poly.pdbx_seq_one_letter_code
_entity_poly.pdbx_strand_id
1 'polypeptide(L)'
;MEGLMAVVISGAIAALFIALGLPLAYRKIPPNRWYGYRVSRYQFEDDEIWYAINRKGGVHLVFAGAACLVVTAVSILFTGNPDAQLVIMVILTALLMAFIAYEITWSVRAARRLARDKGLAKGDGADSD
;
A
#
# COMPACT_ATOMS: atom_id res chain seq x y z
N MET A 1 3.63 -1.32 31.50
CA MET A 1 3.06 -2.36 30.62
C MET A 1 2.50 -1.77 29.32
N GLU A 2 1.87 -0.59 29.36
CA GLU A 2 1.24 0.04 28.19
C GLU A 2 2.19 0.32 27.02
N GLY A 3 3.37 0.91 27.28
CA GLY A 3 4.35 1.19 26.22
C GLY A 3 4.92 -0.06 25.53
N LEU A 4 5.11 -1.16 26.28
CA LEU A 4 5.59 -2.43 25.73
C LEU A 4 4.55 -3.05 24.79
N MET A 5 3.28 -3.03 25.20
CA MET A 5 2.18 -3.56 24.37
C MET A 5 2.04 -2.76 23.07
N ALA A 6 2.17 -1.44 23.12
CA ALA A 6 2.13 -0.59 21.93
C ALA A 6 3.25 -0.94 20.94
N VAL A 7 4.50 -1.06 21.42
CA VAL A 7 5.65 -1.44 20.58
C VAL A 7 5.45 -2.81 19.94
N VAL A 8 4.97 -3.80 20.70
CA VAL A 8 4.75 -5.16 20.19
C VAL A 8 3.67 -5.16 19.12
N ILE A 9 2.54 -4.48 19.34
CA ILE A 9 1.44 -4.42 18.38
C ILE A 9 1.88 -3.71 17.10
N SER A 10 2.50 -2.54 17.21
CA SER A 10 2.97 -1.78 16.04
C SER A 10 4.04 -2.54 15.26
N GLY A 11 4.98 -3.21 15.94
CA GLY A 11 5.99 -4.05 15.32
C GLY A 11 5.38 -5.25 14.59
N ALA A 12 4.38 -5.92 15.18
CA ALA A 12 3.69 -7.04 14.56
C ALA A 12 2.91 -6.60 13.29
N ILE A 13 2.23 -5.45 13.33
CA ILE A 13 1.54 -4.89 12.16
C ILE A 13 2.54 -4.54 11.05
N ALA A 14 3.66 -3.92 11.40
CA ALA A 14 4.72 -3.59 10.45
C ALA A 14 5.27 -4.85 9.76
N ALA A 15 5.56 -5.89 10.54
CA ALA A 15 6.02 -7.18 10.01
C ALA A 15 4.96 -7.84 9.12
N LEU A 16 3.69 -7.78 9.50
CA LEU A 16 2.58 -8.30 8.70
C LEU A 16 2.50 -7.61 7.34
N PHE A 17 2.62 -6.28 7.29
CA PHE A 17 2.62 -5.55 6.01
C PHE A 17 3.77 -5.96 5.11
N ILE A 18 4.99 -6.11 5.67
CA ILE A 18 6.14 -6.61 4.90
C ILE A 18 5.84 -8.03 4.37
N ALA A 19 5.38 -8.93 5.23
CA ALA A 19 5.08 -10.31 4.86
C ALA A 19 4.03 -10.40 3.75
N LEU A 20 2.98 -9.57 3.81
CA LEU A 20 1.94 -9.50 2.77
C LEU A 20 2.40 -8.73 1.53
N GLY A 21 3.37 -7.82 1.62
CA GLY A 21 3.86 -7.06 0.47
C GLY A 21 4.83 -7.86 -0.39
N LEU A 22 5.67 -8.69 0.22
CA LEU A 22 6.75 -9.42 -0.47
C LEU A 22 6.25 -10.34 -1.60
N PRO A 23 5.26 -11.24 -1.41
CA PRO A 23 4.77 -12.10 -2.49
C PRO A 23 4.23 -11.30 -3.69
N LEU A 24 3.57 -10.17 -3.43
CA LEU A 24 3.05 -9.28 -4.46
C LEU A 24 4.19 -8.57 -5.20
N ALA A 25 5.18 -8.03 -4.47
CA ALA A 25 6.36 -7.36 -5.02
C ALA A 25 7.18 -8.28 -5.94
N TYR A 26 7.25 -9.57 -5.61
CA TYR A 26 7.93 -10.59 -6.42
C TYR A 26 7.05 -11.22 -7.50
N ARG A 27 5.84 -10.70 -7.75
CA ARG A 27 4.89 -11.24 -8.75
C ARG A 27 4.59 -12.74 -8.55
N LYS A 28 4.59 -13.23 -7.31
CA LYS A 28 4.36 -14.66 -7.00
C LYS A 28 2.88 -15.04 -6.93
N ILE A 29 1.99 -14.05 -6.88
CA ILE A 29 0.56 -14.24 -6.64
C ILE A 29 -0.20 -14.08 -7.95
N PRO A 30 -0.83 -15.15 -8.48
CA PRO A 30 -1.68 -15.04 -9.68
C PRO A 30 -2.99 -14.30 -9.38
N PRO A 31 -3.72 -13.84 -10.42
CA PRO A 31 -5.05 -13.25 -10.27
C PRO A 31 -5.97 -14.15 -9.46
N ASN A 32 -6.57 -13.59 -8.41
CA ASN A 32 -7.44 -14.35 -7.52
C ASN A 32 -8.46 -13.43 -6.83
N ARG A 33 -9.47 -13.99 -6.16
CA ARG A 33 -10.57 -13.21 -5.54
C ARG A 33 -10.42 -12.93 -4.03
N TRP A 34 -9.31 -13.30 -3.40
CA TRP A 34 -9.11 -13.10 -1.95
C TRP A 34 -7.93 -12.21 -1.54
N TYR A 35 -6.88 -12.14 -2.34
CA TYR A 35 -5.63 -11.47 -2.04
C TYR A 35 -5.10 -10.64 -3.22
N GLY A 36 -4.35 -9.57 -2.92
CA GLY A 36 -3.80 -8.63 -3.91
C GLY A 36 -4.33 -7.20 -3.76
N TYR A 37 -3.62 -6.25 -4.37
CA TYR A 37 -3.96 -4.83 -4.40
C TYR A 37 -4.95 -4.54 -5.53
N ARG A 38 -6.23 -4.29 -5.19
CA ARG A 38 -7.37 -4.28 -6.14
C ARG A 38 -8.00 -2.92 -6.25
N VAL A 39 -7.48 -2.14 -7.19
CA VAL A 39 -7.94 -0.77 -7.42
C VAL A 39 -8.75 -0.64 -8.71
N SER A 40 -8.78 -1.68 -9.55
CA SER A 40 -9.50 -1.67 -10.82
C SER A 40 -9.96 -3.06 -11.26
N ARG A 41 -11.10 -3.11 -11.96
CA ARG A 41 -11.62 -4.35 -12.58
C ARG A 41 -10.69 -4.92 -13.66
N TYR A 42 -9.96 -4.06 -14.37
CA TYR A 42 -9.08 -4.45 -15.48
C TYR A 42 -7.95 -5.39 -15.05
N GLN A 43 -7.61 -5.40 -13.75
CA GLN A 43 -6.64 -6.34 -13.18
C GLN A 43 -7.10 -7.80 -13.25
N PHE A 44 -8.39 -8.06 -13.45
CA PHE A 44 -8.93 -9.41 -13.60
C PHE A 44 -9.14 -9.81 -15.06
N GLU A 45 -9.01 -8.85 -15.99
CA GLU A 45 -9.17 -9.06 -17.42
C GLU A 45 -7.83 -9.38 -18.10
N ASP A 46 -6.71 -8.99 -17.48
CA ASP A 46 -5.37 -9.16 -18.04
C ASP A 46 -4.29 -9.34 -16.95
N ASP A 47 -3.51 -10.43 -17.07
CA ASP A 47 -2.46 -10.82 -16.12
C ASP A 47 -1.31 -9.80 -16.05
N GLU A 48 -0.99 -9.12 -17.15
CA GLU A 48 0.06 -8.10 -17.13
C GLU A 48 -0.38 -6.89 -16.30
N ILE A 49 -1.66 -6.48 -16.44
CA ILE A 49 -2.25 -5.43 -15.60
C ILE A 49 -2.27 -5.89 -14.14
N TRP A 50 -2.65 -7.14 -13.88
CA TRP A 50 -2.58 -7.72 -12.53
C TRP A 50 -1.20 -7.58 -11.91
N TYR A 51 -0.16 -8.11 -12.58
CA TYR A 51 1.19 -8.16 -12.05
C TYR A 51 1.87 -6.78 -12.01
N ALA A 52 1.56 -5.87 -12.93
CA ALA A 52 2.08 -4.51 -12.89
C ALA A 52 1.58 -3.76 -11.66
N ILE A 53 0.26 -3.80 -11.41
CA ILE A 53 -0.36 -3.10 -10.29
C ILE A 53 -0.02 -3.78 -8.95
N ASN A 54 -0.10 -5.11 -8.87
CA ASN A 54 0.24 -5.83 -7.64
C ASN A 54 1.72 -5.74 -7.27
N ARG A 55 2.65 -5.75 -8.24
CA ARG A 55 4.07 -5.56 -7.93
C ARG A 55 4.31 -4.23 -7.24
N LYS A 56 3.75 -3.15 -7.78
CA LYS A 56 3.93 -1.80 -7.24
C LYS A 56 3.24 -1.64 -5.88
N GLY A 57 1.99 -2.10 -5.76
CA GLY A 57 1.27 -2.13 -4.48
C GLY A 57 1.98 -2.98 -3.41
N GLY A 58 2.54 -4.12 -3.81
CA GLY A 58 3.36 -4.97 -2.93
C GLY A 58 4.62 -4.27 -2.43
N VAL A 59 5.38 -3.63 -3.32
CA VAL A 59 6.56 -2.83 -2.94
C VAL A 59 6.18 -1.71 -1.97
N HIS A 60 5.05 -1.04 -2.19
CA HIS A 60 4.60 0.03 -1.30
C HIS A 60 4.14 -0.49 0.06
N LEU A 61 3.50 -1.67 0.10
CA LEU A 61 3.13 -2.29 1.36
C LEU A 61 4.38 -2.71 2.17
N VAL A 62 5.42 -3.22 1.49
CA VAL A 62 6.73 -3.47 2.13
C VAL A 62 7.34 -2.17 2.66
N PHE A 63 7.34 -1.11 1.86
CA PHE A 63 7.88 0.18 2.28
C PHE A 63 7.13 0.77 3.47
N ALA A 64 5.80 0.72 3.46
CA ALA A 64 4.96 1.17 4.58
C ALA A 64 5.26 0.37 5.85
N GLY A 65 5.35 -0.96 5.75
CA GLY A 65 5.74 -1.79 6.89
C GLY A 65 7.15 -1.48 7.40
N ALA A 66 8.12 -1.28 6.51
CA ALA A 66 9.48 -0.89 6.90
C ALA A 66 9.52 0.48 7.59
N ALA A 67 8.78 1.47 7.08
CA ALA A 67 8.64 2.77 7.69
C ALA A 67 8.02 2.66 9.09
N CYS A 68 6.92 1.92 9.24
CA CYS A 68 6.30 1.66 10.55
C CYS A 68 7.26 0.98 11.54
N LEU A 69 8.12 0.08 11.06
CA LEU A 69 9.11 -0.61 11.90
C LEU A 69 10.19 0.37 12.40
N VAL A 70 10.70 1.24 11.51
CA VAL A 70 11.66 2.30 11.88
C VAL A 70 11.05 3.23 12.92
N VAL A 71 9.81 3.64 12.72
CA VAL A 71 9.08 4.50 13.66
C VAL A 71 8.95 3.82 15.02
N THR A 72 8.51 2.57 15.03
CA THR A 72 8.37 1.77 16.25
C THR A 72 9.69 1.70 17.01
N ALA A 73 10.81 1.50 16.30
CA ALA A 73 12.15 1.48 16.89
C ALA A 73 12.55 2.85 17.46
N VAL A 74 12.28 3.95 16.72
CA VAL A 74 12.57 5.32 17.18
C VAL A 74 11.72 5.68 18.41
N SER A 75 10.45 5.27 18.46
CA SER A 75 9.55 5.55 19.60
C SER A 75 10.07 4.98 20.93
N ILE A 76 10.85 3.90 20.90
CA ILE A 76 11.50 3.33 22.09
C ILE A 76 12.50 4.33 22.72
N LEU A 77 13.17 5.14 21.89
CA LEU A 77 14.11 6.16 22.38
C LEU A 77 13.41 7.30 23.13
N PHE A 78 12.10 7.48 22.91
CA PHE A 78 11.29 8.56 23.49
C PHE A 78 10.26 8.06 24.52
N THR A 79 10.43 6.86 25.07
CA THR A 79 9.46 6.25 26.00
C THR A 79 9.18 7.08 27.26
N GLY A 80 10.08 7.99 27.64
CA GLY A 80 9.90 8.93 28.75
C GLY A 80 9.31 10.30 28.38
N ASN A 81 8.98 10.54 27.10
CA ASN A 81 8.46 11.83 26.63
C ASN A 81 7.19 11.63 25.77
N PRO A 82 6.00 11.67 26.39
CA PRO A 82 4.74 11.38 25.69
C PRO A 82 4.40 12.40 24.61
N ASP A 83 4.76 13.67 24.80
CA ASP A 83 4.48 14.74 23.83
C ASP A 83 5.27 14.52 22.54
N ALA A 84 6.56 14.19 22.66
CA ALA A 84 7.39 13.86 21.50
C ALA A 84 6.86 12.63 20.75
N GLN A 85 6.43 11.60 21.46
CA GLN A 85 5.83 10.40 20.84
C GLN A 85 4.54 10.72 20.09
N LEU A 86 3.66 11.54 20.67
CA LEU A 86 2.41 11.96 20.04
C LEU A 86 2.68 12.75 18.75
N VAL A 87 3.59 13.74 18.79
CA VAL A 87 3.94 14.55 17.61
C VAL A 87 4.49 13.67 16.48
N ILE A 88 5.41 12.75 16.79
CA ILE A 88 5.98 11.81 15.82
C ILE A 88 4.86 10.96 15.21
N MET A 89 3.98 10.37 16.03
CA MET A 89 2.87 9.53 15.57
C MET A 89 1.90 10.29 14.64
N VAL A 90 1.54 11.53 15.00
CA VAL A 90 0.64 12.36 14.19
C VAL A 90 1.25 12.69 12.84
N ILE A 91 2.51 13.16 12.80
CA ILE A 91 3.21 13.50 11.56
C ILE A 91 3.26 12.28 10.63
N LEU A 92 3.65 11.12 11.16
CA LEU A 92 3.80 9.91 10.37
C LEU A 92 2.48 9.36 9.88
N THR A 93 1.44 9.41 10.71
CA THR A 93 0.09 9.01 10.30
C THR A 93 -0.39 9.90 9.15
N ALA A 94 -0.18 11.21 9.24
CA ALA A 94 -0.53 12.14 8.17
C ALA A 94 0.26 11.86 6.87
N LEU A 95 1.56 11.61 6.97
CA LEU A 95 2.41 11.25 5.82
C LEU A 95 1.99 9.92 5.18
N LEU A 96 1.68 8.89 5.98
CA LEU A 96 1.19 7.60 5.49
C LEU A 96 -0.17 7.75 4.80
N MET A 97 -1.07 8.56 5.36
CA MET A 97 -2.37 8.85 4.75
C MET A 97 -2.21 9.56 3.39
N ALA A 98 -1.33 10.56 3.32
CA ALA A 98 -1.02 11.26 2.07
C ALA A 98 -0.39 10.31 1.03
N PHE A 99 0.54 9.46 1.46
CA PHE A 99 1.17 8.45 0.62
C PHE A 99 0.16 7.43 0.09
N ILE A 100 -0.72 6.90 0.94
CA ILE A 100 -1.78 5.95 0.54
C ILE A 100 -2.74 6.61 -0.47
N ALA A 101 -3.16 7.85 -0.22
CA ALA A 101 -4.02 8.59 -1.14
C ALA A 101 -3.35 8.78 -2.51
N TYR A 102 -2.09 9.20 -2.52
CA TYR A 102 -1.29 9.30 -3.74
C TYR A 102 -1.23 7.95 -4.48
N GLU A 103 -0.93 6.87 -3.78
CA GLU A 103 -0.81 5.53 -4.35
C GLU A 103 -2.10 5.00 -4.95
N ILE A 104 -3.24 5.23 -4.28
CA ILE A 104 -4.56 4.87 -4.82
C ILE A 104 -4.82 5.65 -6.12
N THR A 105 -4.59 6.96 -6.13
CA THR A 105 -4.83 7.77 -7.34
C THR A 105 -3.90 7.38 -8.49
N TRP A 106 -2.62 7.14 -8.21
CA TRP A 106 -1.64 6.74 -9.21
C TRP A 106 -1.98 5.36 -9.78
N SER A 107 -2.31 4.38 -8.93
CA SER A 107 -2.58 3.01 -9.35
C SER A 107 -3.88 2.85 -10.14
N VAL A 108 -4.94 3.58 -9.79
CA VAL A 108 -6.17 3.63 -10.61
C VAL A 108 -5.87 4.21 -11.99
N ARG A 109 -5.12 5.31 -12.06
CA ARG A 109 -4.72 5.93 -13.34
C ARG A 109 -3.81 5.00 -14.16
N ALA A 110 -2.87 4.32 -13.52
CA ALA A 110 -1.97 3.37 -14.17
C ALA A 110 -2.73 2.17 -14.73
N ALA A 111 -3.66 1.59 -13.97
CA ALA A 111 -4.49 0.47 -14.44
C ALA A 111 -5.36 0.88 -15.63
N ARG A 112 -5.98 2.07 -15.61
CA ARG A 112 -6.77 2.60 -16.74
C ARG A 112 -5.90 2.85 -17.97
N ARG A 113 -4.70 3.41 -17.79
CA ARG A 113 -3.75 3.61 -18.90
C ARG A 113 -3.38 2.29 -19.55
N LEU A 114 -2.98 1.29 -18.77
CA LEU A 114 -2.63 -0.04 -19.28
C LEU A 114 -3.82 -0.71 -19.98
N ALA A 115 -5.03 -0.60 -19.41
CA ALA A 115 -6.25 -1.13 -20.04
C ALA A 115 -6.55 -0.45 -21.39
N ARG A 116 -6.36 0.86 -21.50
CA ARG A 116 -6.54 1.59 -22.76
C ARG A 116 -5.50 1.18 -23.80
N ASP A 117 -4.24 1.06 -23.41
CA ASP A 117 -3.16 0.63 -24.30
C ASP A 117 -3.42 -0.79 -24.85
N LYS A 118 -4.16 -1.62 -24.10
CA LYS A 118 -4.61 -2.96 -24.50
C LYS A 118 -6.00 -3.00 -25.16
N GLY A 119 -6.67 -1.87 -25.36
CA GLY A 119 -8.01 -1.81 -25.95
C GLY A 119 -9.15 -2.33 -25.06
N LEU A 120 -8.90 -2.60 -23.77
CA LEU A 120 -9.89 -3.08 -22.80
C LEU A 120 -10.80 -1.94 -22.29
N ALA A 121 -10.29 -0.71 -22.30
CA ALA A 121 -11.09 0.48 -22.02
C ALA A 121 -11.53 1.12 -23.34
N LYS A 122 -12.73 0.79 -23.83
CA LYS A 122 -13.39 1.57 -24.91
C LYS A 122 -13.59 3.00 -24.40
N GLY A 123 -13.19 4.00 -25.19
CA GLY A 123 -13.24 5.40 -24.79
C GLY A 123 -14.67 5.85 -24.47
N ASP A 124 -14.84 6.52 -23.33
CA ASP A 124 -16.05 7.27 -22.95
C ASP A 124 -16.22 8.51 -23.86
N GLY A 125 -16.29 8.33 -25.19
CA GLY A 125 -16.18 9.41 -26.16
C GLY A 125 -16.83 9.16 -27.52
N ALA A 126 -17.95 8.44 -27.56
CA ALA A 126 -18.81 8.35 -28.75
C ALA A 126 -20.26 8.07 -28.32
N ASP A 127 -20.90 9.05 -27.67
CA ASP A 127 -22.36 9.18 -27.57
C ASP A 127 -22.67 10.59 -27.04
N SER A 128 -22.51 11.58 -27.93
CA SER A 128 -23.19 12.87 -27.84
C SER A 128 -23.23 13.45 -29.25
N ASP A 129 -23.99 12.77 -30.11
CA ASP A 129 -24.64 13.37 -31.28
C ASP A 129 -25.86 14.17 -30.81
#